data_AF-A0A1Z3HM63-F1
#
_entry.id   AF-A0A1Z3HM63-F1
#
_cell.length_a   1.000
_cell.length_b   1.000
_cell.length_c   1.000
_cell.angle_alpha   90.00
_cell.angle_beta   90.00
_cell.angle_gamma   90.00
#
_symmetry.space_group_name_H-M   'P 1'
#
loop_
_entity.id
_entity.type
_entity.pdbx_description
1 polymer ?
#
loop_
_entity_poly.entity_id
_entity_poly.type
_entity_poly.pdbx_seq_one_letter_code
_entity_poly.pdbx_strand_id
1 'polypeptide(L)'
;MQTLIITVGTRQVGWRCADGTVCCFGADGDRNQHPRHTDRLYAELGIQRGCQDGYPWSVQDLGQRYYHRCRHDLDGTFDPVELLLDHEIIEAQYSQGLTDVVLWGTRQPDTTDASYRSRDTHWLAQLMAGKIRQTWPELTVAVFEPVVAATDSTAIRHALEDFLVQHTQGVEEVTLLIQTKGALPAIAHSLDICAAALVRQYPVLQVVPIEPVPLYSGDSQSANRSQHHQVISIGEYFWPIERLRIVAAWQQGNFSEAALWLMAHQDRHRLLYRLAQQLSLAANWQIEALFQPQGLGQWLQAGSLHQVVPATQIEIWRTQVEAIRHSPPAQTWECSFLVYLLLRQGNYTDAFMRFAQTLERLLYLRSQADQWFHADELQGRHPGFKQLIDRWFQSQGTPLPGPHYDQVDRIRNTRNQVVHQAKAMTLDDLCRLWPSTASTTAEALHGAMEHMLHQMYASSSGPSLLHALYDWGLSQLI
;
A
#
# COMPACT_ATOMS: atom_id res chain seq x y z
N MET A 1 5.40 -10.31 10.53
CA MET A 1 6.51 -9.88 11.42
C MET A 1 6.36 -8.38 11.69
N GLN A 2 6.69 -7.90 12.89
CA GLN A 2 6.71 -6.45 13.18
C GLN A 2 8.10 -6.06 13.68
N THR A 3 8.73 -5.09 13.02
CA THR A 3 10.06 -4.59 13.39
C THR A 3 9.97 -3.12 13.77
N LEU A 4 10.47 -2.76 14.96
CA LEU A 4 10.62 -1.38 15.42
C LEU A 4 12.07 -0.93 15.28
N ILE A 5 12.31 0.06 14.42
CA ILE A 5 13.60 0.71 14.23
C ILE A 5 13.60 2.03 15.03
N ILE A 6 14.50 2.15 16.00
CA ILE A 6 14.63 3.31 16.87
C ILE A 6 15.97 3.96 16.61
N THR A 7 15.98 5.23 16.22
CA THR A 7 17.22 5.99 16.16
C THR A 7 17.55 6.57 17.53
N VAL A 8 18.62 6.09 18.15
CA VAL A 8 18.95 6.39 19.54
C VAL A 8 19.58 7.78 19.66
N GLY A 9 18.86 8.66 20.34
CA GLY A 9 19.23 10.00 20.75
C GLY A 9 19.66 10.07 22.21
N THR A 10 20.20 11.24 22.58
CA THR A 10 20.82 11.45 23.90
C THR A 10 19.82 11.54 25.07
N ARG A 11 18.52 11.64 24.78
CA ARG A 11 17.44 11.82 25.78
C ARG A 11 16.54 10.61 25.99
N GLN A 12 16.78 9.52 25.27
CA GLN A 12 15.92 8.33 25.32
C GLN A 12 16.25 7.41 26.49
N VAL A 13 17.48 7.48 26.99
CA VAL A 13 17.97 6.59 28.05
C VAL A 13 18.25 7.41 29.31
N GLY A 14 17.76 6.91 30.42
CA GLY A 14 18.06 7.40 31.76
C GLY A 14 18.60 6.30 32.66
N TRP A 15 18.93 6.68 33.88
CA TRP A 15 19.22 5.74 34.96
C TRP A 15 18.51 6.14 36.24
N ARG A 16 18.24 5.16 37.08
CA ARG A 16 17.68 5.34 38.41
C ARG A 16 18.82 5.40 39.43
N CYS A 17 18.93 6.53 40.11
CA CYS A 17 19.84 6.75 41.23
C CYS A 17 19.45 5.90 42.45
N ALA A 18 20.38 5.76 43.40
CA ALA A 18 20.11 5.05 44.65
C ALA A 18 19.01 5.71 45.50
N ASP A 19 18.82 7.04 45.37
CA ASP A 19 17.76 7.80 46.02
C ASP A 19 16.39 7.69 45.31
N GLY A 20 16.32 6.92 44.22
CA GLY A 20 15.10 6.71 43.42
C GLY A 20 14.86 7.77 42.34
N THR A 21 15.67 8.82 42.26
CA THR A 21 15.59 9.84 41.19
C THR A 21 15.94 9.21 39.85
N VAL A 22 15.15 9.47 38.81
CA VAL A 22 15.48 9.09 37.44
C VAL A 22 16.20 10.25 36.76
N CYS A 23 17.40 10.02 36.28
CA CYS A 23 18.23 11.01 35.61
C CYS A 23 18.42 10.66 34.13
N CYS A 24 18.70 11.64 33.29
CA CYS A 24 18.90 11.46 31.85
C CYS A 24 20.39 11.47 31.48
N PHE A 25 20.85 10.53 30.64
CA PHE A 25 22.27 10.43 30.26
C PHE A 25 22.80 11.61 29.43
N GLY A 26 21.94 12.33 28.71
CA GLY A 26 22.38 13.29 27.69
C GLY A 26 21.70 14.65 27.67
N ALA A 27 21.07 15.07 28.77
CA ALA A 27 20.50 16.41 28.93
C ALA A 27 21.18 17.17 30.08
N ASP A 28 22.51 17.29 30.01
CA ASP A 28 23.33 17.92 31.05
C ASP A 28 23.35 19.46 30.90
N GLY A 29 22.47 20.17 31.59
CA GLY A 29 22.58 21.63 31.76
C GLY A 29 22.42 22.52 30.49
N ASP A 30 22.21 21.94 29.31
CA ASP A 30 22.30 22.60 27.98
C ASP A 30 21.40 23.83 27.74
N ARG A 31 20.45 24.16 28.64
CA ARG A 31 19.50 25.27 28.45
C ARG A 31 19.19 26.09 29.71
N ASN A 32 19.99 25.97 30.78
CA ASN A 32 19.65 26.46 32.14
C ASN A 32 18.31 25.93 32.72
N GLN A 33 17.63 25.03 31.99
CA GLN A 33 16.33 24.43 32.34
C GLN A 33 16.44 22.92 32.63
N HIS A 34 17.60 22.32 32.41
CA HIS A 34 17.85 20.89 32.63
C HIS A 34 18.80 20.70 33.82
N PRO A 35 18.54 19.75 34.72
CA PRO A 35 19.42 19.50 35.84
C PRO A 35 20.78 18.97 35.39
N ARG A 36 21.84 19.26 36.16
CA ARG A 36 23.21 18.75 35.90
C ARG A 36 23.36 17.32 36.41
N HIS A 37 22.68 16.40 35.74
CA HIS A 37 22.61 15.01 36.15
C HIS A 37 23.93 14.26 35.98
N THR A 38 24.74 14.64 35.00
CA THR A 38 25.99 13.96 34.67
C THR A 38 26.97 13.95 35.83
N ASP A 39 27.10 15.06 36.57
CA ASP A 39 27.98 15.14 37.74
C ASP A 39 27.53 14.19 38.87
N ARG A 40 26.21 13.98 39.02
CA ARG A 40 25.65 13.01 39.99
C ARG A 40 26.05 11.59 39.63
N LEU A 41 26.01 11.22 38.34
CA LEU A 41 26.41 9.87 37.90
C LEU A 41 27.90 9.60 38.11
N TYR A 42 28.76 10.57 37.80
CA TYR A 42 30.19 10.46 38.06
C TYR A 42 30.48 10.24 39.55
N ALA A 43 29.79 10.99 40.42
CA ALA A 43 29.88 10.80 41.86
C ALA A 43 29.41 9.39 42.30
N GLU A 44 28.31 8.88 41.74
CA GLU A 44 27.82 7.52 42.02
C GLU A 44 28.76 6.42 41.53
N LEU A 45 29.51 6.68 40.46
CA LEU A 45 30.54 5.77 39.96
C LEU A 45 31.87 5.89 40.71
N GLY A 46 31.99 6.85 41.64
CA GLY A 46 33.23 7.10 42.39
C GLY A 46 34.36 7.65 41.52
N ILE A 47 34.05 8.30 40.40
CA ILE A 47 35.02 8.79 39.41
C ILE A 47 34.85 10.29 39.26
N GLN A 48 35.95 11.05 39.25
CA GLN A 48 35.89 12.47 38.92
C GLN A 48 35.65 12.65 37.41
N ARG A 49 34.72 13.55 37.04
CA ARG A 49 34.46 13.88 35.64
C ARG A 49 35.73 14.40 34.96
N GLY A 50 36.20 13.66 33.96
CA GLY A 50 37.37 14.01 33.15
C GLY A 50 37.02 14.80 31.90
N CYS A 51 38.04 14.99 31.05
CA CYS A 51 37.90 15.55 29.72
C CYS A 51 38.70 14.73 28.68
N GLN A 52 38.23 14.74 27.44
CA GLN A 52 38.94 14.22 26.27
C GLN A 52 39.20 15.39 25.32
N ASP A 53 40.47 15.64 24.99
CA ASP A 53 40.90 16.72 24.09
C ASP A 53 40.32 18.11 24.47
N GLY A 54 40.21 18.39 25.77
CA GLY A 54 39.65 19.65 26.30
C GLY A 54 38.12 19.69 26.40
N TYR A 55 37.41 18.67 25.93
CA TYR A 55 35.95 18.56 26.05
C TYR A 55 35.56 17.65 27.22
N PRO A 56 34.61 18.05 28.09
CA PRO A 56 34.15 17.21 29.18
C PRO A 56 33.64 15.87 28.66
N TRP A 57 33.99 14.79 29.35
CA TRP A 57 33.34 13.51 29.07
C TRP A 57 31.82 13.65 29.22
N SER A 58 31.11 12.97 28.32
CA SER A 58 29.67 13.14 28.10
C SER A 58 29.00 11.78 27.86
N VAL A 59 27.98 11.74 27.00
CA VAL A 59 27.11 10.60 26.70
C VAL A 59 27.89 9.32 26.40
N GLN A 60 28.94 9.40 25.57
CA GLN A 60 29.68 8.23 25.14
C GLN A 60 30.40 7.53 26.31
N ASP A 61 31.20 8.28 27.08
CA ASP A 61 31.99 7.75 28.20
C ASP A 61 31.07 7.25 29.33
N LEU A 62 30.06 8.04 29.70
CA LEU A 62 29.10 7.63 30.73
C LEU A 62 28.31 6.39 30.31
N GLY A 63 27.83 6.36 29.06
CA GLY A 63 27.11 5.20 28.53
C GLY A 63 27.98 3.94 28.59
N GLN A 64 29.25 4.05 28.19
CA GLN A 64 30.19 2.94 28.23
C GLN A 64 30.42 2.43 29.65
N ARG A 65 30.76 3.33 30.58
CA ARG A 65 31.03 2.98 31.97
C ARG A 65 29.82 2.36 32.63
N TYR A 66 28.64 2.93 32.41
CA TYR A 66 27.41 2.40 32.99
C TYR A 66 27.03 1.05 32.38
N TYR A 67 27.27 0.85 31.08
CA TYR A 67 27.08 -0.46 30.44
C TYR A 67 27.99 -1.52 31.08
N HIS A 68 29.27 -1.20 31.29
CA HIS A 68 30.19 -2.09 31.99
C HIS A 68 29.76 -2.35 33.42
N ARG A 69 29.28 -1.34 34.14
CA ARG A 69 28.70 -1.49 35.48
C ARG A 69 27.52 -2.46 35.49
N CYS A 70 26.57 -2.33 34.56
CA CYS A 70 25.47 -3.28 34.41
C CYS A 70 25.96 -4.70 34.15
N ARG A 71 26.95 -4.87 33.25
CA ARG A 71 27.45 -6.19 32.84
C ARG A 71 28.32 -6.89 33.88
N HIS A 72 29.08 -6.14 34.67
CA HIS A 72 30.13 -6.69 35.53
C HIS A 72 29.90 -6.45 37.02
N ASP A 73 29.35 -5.28 37.40
CA ASP A 73 29.24 -4.89 38.80
C ASP A 73 27.83 -5.13 39.37
N LEU A 74 26.82 -5.24 38.50
CA LEU A 74 25.43 -5.46 38.86
C LEU A 74 24.92 -6.83 38.36
N ASP A 75 25.78 -7.85 38.36
CA ASP A 75 25.44 -9.24 38.00
C ASP A 75 24.73 -9.39 36.63
N GLY A 76 25.01 -8.49 35.68
CA GLY A 76 24.39 -8.49 34.36
C GLY A 76 23.00 -7.85 34.29
N THR A 77 22.48 -7.26 35.38
CA THR A 77 21.17 -6.57 35.36
C THR A 77 21.26 -5.16 34.79
N PHE A 78 20.23 -4.83 34.02
CA PHE A 78 19.93 -3.51 33.47
C PHE A 78 18.73 -2.87 34.20
N ASP A 79 18.31 -3.39 35.36
CA ASP A 79 17.18 -2.82 36.13
C ASP A 79 17.28 -1.31 36.36
N PRO A 80 18.46 -0.75 36.71
CA PRO A 80 18.59 0.70 36.91
C PRO A 80 18.45 1.52 35.62
N VAL A 81 18.55 0.90 34.44
CA VAL A 81 18.40 1.58 33.15
C VAL A 81 16.92 1.87 32.91
N GLU A 82 16.66 3.09 32.45
CA GLU A 82 15.32 3.63 32.24
C GLU A 82 15.12 4.03 30.77
N LEU A 83 14.05 3.51 30.15
CA LEU A 83 13.63 3.91 28.81
C LEU A 83 12.67 5.08 28.94
N LEU A 84 13.13 6.29 28.62
CA LEU A 84 12.38 7.52 28.90
C LEU A 84 11.31 7.80 27.86
N LEU A 85 11.59 7.60 26.58
CA LEU A 85 10.64 7.90 25.50
C LEU A 85 10.02 6.64 24.89
N ASP A 86 10.71 5.51 24.94
CA ASP A 86 10.37 4.34 24.11
C ASP A 86 9.72 3.20 24.89
N HIS A 87 9.63 3.29 26.24
CA HIS A 87 9.03 2.24 27.07
C HIS A 87 7.59 1.91 26.63
N GLU A 88 6.73 2.94 26.62
CA GLU A 88 5.31 2.81 26.24
C GLU A 88 5.15 2.32 24.79
N ILE A 89 6.02 2.77 23.89
CA ILE A 89 6.00 2.32 22.49
C ILE A 89 6.28 0.82 22.43
N ILE A 90 7.36 0.36 23.06
CA ILE A 90 7.75 -1.05 23.02
C ILE A 90 6.69 -1.90 23.73
N GLU A 91 6.17 -1.47 24.87
CA GLU A 91 5.13 -2.18 25.61
C GLU A 91 3.84 -2.34 24.79
N ALA A 92 3.35 -1.25 24.20
CA ALA A 92 2.15 -1.27 23.37
C ALA A 92 2.35 -2.15 22.12
N GLN A 93 3.48 -2.03 21.43
CA GLN A 93 3.74 -2.79 20.21
C GLN A 93 4.04 -4.27 20.50
N TYR A 94 4.67 -4.58 21.64
CA TYR A 94 4.85 -5.96 22.12
C TYR A 94 3.50 -6.68 22.22
N SER A 95 2.48 -6.02 22.80
CA SER A 95 1.13 -6.57 22.87
C SER A 95 0.46 -6.77 21.49
N GLN A 96 0.95 -6.10 20.46
CA GLN A 96 0.46 -6.14 19.07
C GLN A 96 1.29 -7.07 18.16
N GLY A 97 2.26 -7.80 18.73
CA GLY A 97 3.07 -8.77 17.99
C GLY A 97 4.40 -8.25 17.46
N LEU A 98 4.98 -7.22 18.10
CA LEU A 98 6.37 -6.82 17.88
C LEU A 98 7.30 -8.01 18.11
N THR A 99 8.16 -8.30 17.14
CA THR A 99 9.13 -9.40 17.22
C THR A 99 10.57 -8.91 17.27
N ASP A 100 10.87 -7.79 16.60
CA ASP A 100 12.22 -7.30 16.41
C ASP A 100 12.34 -5.83 16.79
N VAL A 101 13.40 -5.48 17.53
CA VAL A 101 13.79 -4.09 17.82
C VAL A 101 15.20 -3.86 17.30
N VAL A 102 15.36 -2.86 16.44
CA VAL A 102 16.66 -2.44 15.92
C VAL A 102 16.97 -1.04 16.45
N LEU A 103 18.08 -0.92 17.16
CA LEU A 103 18.54 0.33 17.74
C LEU A 103 19.69 0.89 16.90
N TRP A 104 19.45 2.02 16.24
CA TRP A 104 20.47 2.73 15.51
C TRP A 104 21.23 3.68 16.43
N GLY A 105 22.46 3.31 16.79
CA GLY A 105 23.37 4.16 17.57
C GLY A 105 24.35 4.89 16.67
N THR A 106 24.75 6.11 17.03
CA THR A 106 25.80 6.82 16.30
C THR A 106 27.17 6.36 16.75
N ARG A 107 28.07 6.16 15.78
CA ARG A 107 29.49 5.88 16.01
C ARG A 107 30.33 6.62 14.98
N GLN A 108 31.01 7.66 15.42
CA GLN A 108 31.80 8.49 14.52
C GLN A 108 33.22 7.93 14.33
N PRO A 109 33.83 8.11 13.15
CA PRO A 109 35.22 7.71 12.90
C PRO A 109 36.19 8.41 13.86
N ASP A 110 37.33 7.77 14.16
CA ASP A 110 38.35 8.35 15.04
C ASP A 110 38.96 9.66 14.51
N THR A 111 38.82 9.93 13.21
CA THR A 111 39.25 11.17 12.56
C THR A 111 38.32 12.35 12.83
N THR A 112 37.14 12.13 13.44
CA THR A 112 36.17 13.18 13.75
C THR A 112 36.51 13.87 15.07
N ASP A 113 36.24 15.18 15.15
CA ASP A 113 36.52 16.01 16.32
C ASP A 113 35.89 15.42 17.61
N ALA A 114 36.66 15.47 18.71
CA ALA A 114 36.30 14.86 19.98
C ALA A 114 34.99 15.40 20.58
N SER A 115 34.62 16.66 20.29
CA SER A 115 33.35 17.24 20.75
C SER A 115 32.14 16.51 20.17
N TYR A 116 32.22 16.07 18.90
CA TYR A 116 31.15 15.28 18.29
C TYR A 116 31.20 13.83 18.76
N ARG A 117 32.38 13.21 18.81
CA ARG A 117 32.54 11.82 19.29
C ARG A 117 32.04 11.63 20.71
N SER A 118 32.25 12.61 21.60
CA SER A 118 31.78 12.56 22.99
C SER A 118 30.25 12.40 23.13
N ARG A 119 29.50 12.70 22.06
CA ARG A 119 28.03 12.61 22.01
C ARG A 119 27.52 11.34 21.32
N ASP A 120 28.40 10.41 20.96
CA ASP A 120 28.01 9.18 20.30
C ASP A 120 27.03 8.34 21.14
N THR A 121 25.98 7.84 20.49
CA THR A 121 24.88 7.15 21.16
C THR A 121 24.98 5.63 21.10
N HIS A 122 26.04 5.07 20.51
CA HIS A 122 26.29 3.62 20.50
C HIS A 122 26.10 2.98 21.88
N TRP A 123 26.73 3.52 22.93
CA TRP A 123 26.63 2.94 24.27
C TRP A 123 25.26 3.12 24.91
N LEU A 124 24.52 4.18 24.55
CA LEU A 124 23.11 4.30 24.95
C LEU A 124 22.26 3.23 24.26
N ALA A 125 22.53 2.93 22.99
CA ALA A 125 21.87 1.84 22.27
C ALA A 125 22.17 0.48 22.92
N GLN A 126 23.39 0.25 23.40
CA GLN A 126 23.75 -0.97 24.15
C GLN A 126 23.04 -1.09 25.49
N LEU A 127 22.94 0.01 26.25
CA LEU A 127 22.17 0.07 27.51
C LEU A 127 20.69 -0.21 27.28
N MET A 128 20.11 0.44 26.27
CA MET A 128 18.73 0.24 25.86
C MET A 128 18.49 -1.20 25.41
N ALA A 129 19.39 -1.79 24.62
CA ALA A 129 19.29 -3.19 24.22
C ALA A 129 19.29 -4.15 25.42
N GLY A 130 20.18 -3.91 26.40
CA GLY A 130 20.22 -4.70 27.63
C GLY A 130 18.90 -4.61 28.41
N LYS A 131 18.37 -3.39 28.59
CA LYS A 131 17.09 -3.17 29.27
C LYS A 131 15.92 -3.84 28.56
N ILE A 132 15.85 -3.74 27.23
CA ILE A 132 14.78 -4.33 26.43
C ILE A 132 14.84 -5.85 26.53
N ARG A 133 16.00 -6.48 26.31
CA ARG A 133 16.16 -7.95 26.41
C ARG A 133 15.79 -8.47 27.80
N GLN A 134 16.05 -7.70 28.85
CA GLN A 134 15.69 -8.07 30.21
C GLN A 134 14.18 -7.94 30.47
N THR A 135 13.55 -6.89 29.94
CA THR A 135 12.13 -6.58 30.20
C THR A 135 11.21 -7.40 29.30
N TRP A 136 11.61 -7.64 28.05
CA TRP A 136 10.91 -8.42 27.04
C TRP A 136 11.86 -9.47 26.43
N PRO A 137 12.06 -10.62 27.10
CA PRO A 137 13.02 -11.63 26.67
C PRO A 137 12.73 -12.29 25.33
N GLU A 138 11.48 -12.22 24.86
CA GLU A 138 11.03 -12.78 23.58
C GLU A 138 11.38 -11.90 22.38
N LEU A 139 11.75 -10.63 22.60
CA LEU A 139 12.14 -9.72 21.53
C LEU A 139 13.56 -9.99 21.05
N THR A 140 13.73 -10.08 19.72
CA THR A 140 15.05 -10.03 19.10
C THR A 140 15.50 -8.57 19.07
N VAL A 141 16.58 -8.25 19.78
CA VAL A 141 17.11 -6.87 19.84
C VAL A 141 18.48 -6.81 19.17
N ALA A 142 18.61 -5.98 18.14
CA ALA A 142 19.86 -5.71 17.45
C ALA A 142 20.30 -4.24 17.65
N VAL A 143 21.61 -4.02 17.73
CA VAL A 143 22.20 -2.67 17.73
C VAL A 143 22.92 -2.50 16.41
N PHE A 144 22.48 -1.53 15.60
CA PHE A 144 23.11 -1.16 14.35
C PHE A 144 23.97 0.08 14.57
N GLU A 145 25.26 -0.02 14.23
CA GLU A 145 26.28 0.97 14.58
C GLU A 145 27.29 1.20 13.45
N PRO A 146 26.84 1.76 12.31
CA PRO A 146 27.74 2.03 11.21
C PRO A 146 28.74 3.11 11.63
N VAL A 147 30.02 2.90 11.32
CA VAL A 147 31.08 3.88 11.60
C VAL A 147 31.02 4.97 10.53
N VAL A 148 30.19 5.99 10.77
CA VAL A 148 29.90 7.07 9.80
C VAL A 148 29.86 8.40 10.53
N ALA A 149 30.45 9.43 9.91
CA ALA A 149 30.43 10.78 10.47
C ALA A 149 29.01 11.33 10.52
N ALA A 150 28.62 11.94 11.64
CA ALA A 150 27.32 12.57 11.83
C ALA A 150 26.99 13.66 10.79
N THR A 151 28.03 14.23 10.16
CA THR A 151 27.96 15.27 9.14
C THR A 151 27.86 14.74 7.71
N ASP A 152 28.11 13.44 7.49
CA ASP A 152 28.05 12.82 6.16
C ASP A 152 26.67 12.20 5.90
N SER A 153 25.72 13.04 5.49
CA SER A 153 24.36 12.60 5.17
C SER A 153 24.31 11.56 4.05
N THR A 154 25.28 11.55 3.14
CA THR A 154 25.29 10.60 2.01
C THR A 154 25.71 9.21 2.48
N ALA A 155 26.78 9.11 3.27
CA ALA A 155 27.20 7.85 3.86
C ALA A 155 26.15 7.29 4.83
N ILE A 156 25.49 8.15 5.62
CA ILE A 156 24.37 7.76 6.49
C ILE A 156 23.23 7.15 5.67
N ARG A 157 22.82 7.81 4.58
CA ARG A 157 21.77 7.30 3.69
C ARG A 157 22.14 5.94 3.09
N HIS A 158 23.35 5.78 2.54
CA HIS A 158 23.77 4.49 1.98
C HIS A 158 23.79 3.38 3.03
N ALA A 159 24.28 3.65 4.24
CA ALA A 159 24.27 2.67 5.32
C ALA A 159 22.84 2.27 5.73
N LEU A 160 21.88 3.20 5.72
CA LEU A 160 20.46 2.93 5.95
C LEU A 160 19.84 2.10 4.83
N GLU A 161 20.14 2.43 3.57
CA GLU A 161 19.65 1.69 2.40
C GLU A 161 20.13 0.24 2.43
N ASP A 162 21.43 0.02 2.60
CA ASP A 162 22.02 -1.32 2.68
C ASP A 162 21.41 -2.14 3.83
N PHE A 163 21.24 -1.51 4.99
CA PHE A 163 20.62 -2.13 6.16
C PHE A 163 19.16 -2.53 5.89
N LEU A 164 18.35 -1.61 5.37
CA LEU A 164 16.93 -1.88 5.12
C LEU A 164 16.75 -2.97 4.06
N VAL A 165 17.55 -2.95 3.00
CA VAL A 165 17.53 -4.01 1.97
C VAL A 165 17.86 -5.36 2.59
N GLN A 166 18.95 -5.46 3.36
CA GLN A 166 19.32 -6.73 4.03
C GLN A 166 18.25 -7.22 5.01
N HIS A 167 17.64 -6.31 5.78
CA HIS A 167 16.64 -6.66 6.79
C HIS A 167 15.31 -7.10 6.18
N THR A 168 14.97 -6.61 5.00
CA THR A 168 13.70 -6.92 4.29
C THR A 168 13.86 -8.00 3.23
N GLN A 169 15.09 -8.35 2.85
CA GLN A 169 15.35 -9.32 1.80
C GLN A 169 14.74 -10.69 2.12
N GLY A 170 13.85 -11.17 1.25
CA GLY A 170 13.22 -12.48 1.40
C GLY A 170 12.10 -12.53 2.45
N VAL A 171 11.70 -11.39 3.02
CA VAL A 171 10.59 -11.30 3.98
C VAL A 171 9.33 -10.87 3.24
N GLU A 172 8.32 -11.74 3.17
CA GLU A 172 7.06 -11.46 2.48
C GLU A 172 6.11 -10.57 3.30
N GLU A 173 6.07 -10.76 4.63
CA GLU A 173 5.16 -10.02 5.52
C GLU A 173 5.90 -9.36 6.68
N VAL A 174 6.27 -8.09 6.49
CA VAL A 174 6.83 -7.23 7.54
C VAL A 174 6.06 -5.92 7.63
N THR A 175 5.79 -5.47 8.86
CA THR A 175 5.41 -4.10 9.17
C THR A 175 6.60 -3.41 9.81
N LEU A 176 6.99 -2.26 9.26
CA LEU A 176 8.09 -1.46 9.77
C LEU A 176 7.53 -0.33 10.62
N LEU A 177 7.95 -0.25 11.88
CA LEU A 177 7.71 0.87 12.76
C LEU A 177 9.00 1.68 12.88
N ILE A 178 8.95 2.99 12.65
CA ILE A 178 10.12 3.86 12.78
C ILE A 178 9.90 4.90 13.87
N GLN A 179 10.87 5.02 14.78
CA GLN A 179 10.94 6.05 15.80
C GLN A 179 12.20 6.87 15.52
N THR A 180 12.03 8.17 15.24
CA THR A 180 13.13 9.07 14.87
C THR A 180 13.38 10.20 15.87
N LYS A 181 12.64 10.22 16.99
CA LYS A 181 12.66 11.35 17.92
C LYS A 181 13.91 11.30 18.81
N GLY A 182 14.69 12.38 18.75
CA GLY A 182 15.94 12.54 19.51
C GLY A 182 17.20 12.22 18.70
N ALA A 183 17.04 11.68 17.49
CA ALA A 183 18.17 11.45 16.59
C ALA A 183 18.81 12.75 16.07
N LEU A 184 20.04 12.60 15.58
CA LEU A 184 20.64 13.61 14.73
C LEU A 184 19.76 13.81 13.48
N PRO A 185 19.54 15.07 13.02
CA PRO A 185 18.68 15.34 11.88
C PRO A 185 19.05 14.52 10.64
N ALA A 186 20.35 14.38 10.31
CA ALA A 186 20.77 13.62 9.14
C ALA A 186 20.31 12.15 9.16
N ILE A 187 20.29 11.52 10.33
CA ILE A 187 19.85 10.12 10.49
C ILE A 187 18.33 10.04 10.44
N ALA A 188 17.63 10.89 11.20
CA ALA A 188 16.17 10.93 11.24
C ALA A 188 15.59 11.12 9.83
N HIS A 189 16.05 12.15 9.10
CA HIS A 189 15.57 12.44 7.74
C HIS A 189 15.92 11.33 6.76
N SER A 190 17.13 10.74 6.85
CA SER A 190 17.52 9.66 5.96
C SER A 190 16.67 8.41 6.20
N LEU A 191 16.37 8.07 7.47
CA LEU A 191 15.50 6.94 7.79
C LEU A 191 14.07 7.20 7.30
N ASP A 192 13.52 8.39 7.53
CA ASP A 192 12.19 8.76 7.03
C ASP A 192 12.11 8.60 5.50
N ILE A 193 13.13 9.07 4.75
CA ILE A 193 13.18 8.95 3.28
C ILE A 193 13.31 7.49 2.82
N CYS A 194 14.24 6.73 3.42
CA CYS A 194 14.48 5.35 2.99
C CYS A 194 13.29 4.45 3.35
N ALA A 195 12.70 4.63 4.53
CA ALA A 195 11.50 3.92 4.95
C ALA A 195 10.29 4.32 4.08
N ALA A 196 10.18 5.59 3.70
CA ALA A 196 9.15 6.05 2.76
C ALA A 196 9.25 5.40 1.37
N ALA A 197 10.44 4.99 0.92
CA ALA A 197 10.58 4.25 -0.34
C ALA A 197 9.95 2.84 -0.27
N LEU A 198 9.84 2.27 0.94
CA LEU A 198 9.32 0.92 1.19
C LEU A 198 7.81 0.85 1.36
N VAL A 199 7.10 1.98 1.48
CA VAL A 199 5.64 2.02 1.74
C VAL A 199 4.80 1.24 0.73
N ARG A 200 5.33 1.02 -0.47
CA ARG A 200 4.66 0.22 -1.50
C ARG A 200 4.85 -1.27 -1.28
N GLN A 201 5.91 -1.71 -0.62
CA GLN A 201 6.14 -3.14 -0.37
C GLN A 201 5.59 -3.56 0.98
N TYR A 202 5.70 -2.68 1.98
CA TYR A 202 5.41 -2.99 3.37
C TYR A 202 4.62 -1.84 4.03
N PRO A 203 3.74 -2.13 5.00
CA PRO A 203 3.22 -1.10 5.89
C PRO A 203 4.37 -0.45 6.66
N VAL A 204 4.49 0.88 6.56
CA VAL A 204 5.48 1.66 7.29
C VAL A 204 4.79 2.71 8.15
N LEU A 205 4.99 2.60 9.45
CA LEU A 205 4.37 3.44 10.46
C LEU A 205 5.44 4.25 11.19
N GLN A 206 5.26 5.56 11.27
CA GLN A 206 6.04 6.42 12.14
C GLN A 206 5.42 6.41 13.53
N VAL A 207 6.21 6.06 14.54
CA VAL A 207 5.79 6.06 15.95
C VAL A 207 6.51 7.20 16.67
N VAL A 208 5.72 8.16 17.16
CA VAL A 208 6.24 9.40 17.75
C VAL A 208 5.86 9.45 19.24
N PRO A 209 6.83 9.36 20.17
CA PRO A 209 6.53 9.49 21.58
C PRO A 209 6.19 10.94 21.94
N ILE A 210 5.15 11.12 22.74
CA ILE A 210 4.76 12.44 23.27
C ILE A 210 5.65 12.74 24.47
N GLU A 211 6.41 13.84 24.41
CA GLU A 211 7.27 14.23 25.53
C GLU A 211 6.42 14.64 26.73
N PRO A 212 6.76 14.19 27.95
CA PRO A 212 6.03 14.58 29.15
C PRO A 212 6.22 16.08 29.44
N VAL A 213 5.16 16.72 29.92
CA VAL A 213 5.15 18.13 30.31
C VAL A 213 4.72 18.23 31.79
N PRO A 214 5.63 18.56 32.72
CA PRO A 214 7.05 18.86 32.53
C PRO A 214 7.92 17.62 32.29
N LEU A 215 9.06 17.78 31.60
CA LEU A 215 10.04 16.70 31.37
C LEU A 215 10.76 16.30 32.67
N TYR A 216 10.97 17.25 33.57
CA TYR A 216 11.57 17.03 34.89
C TYR A 216 10.60 17.49 35.98
N SER A 217 10.35 16.62 36.95
CA SER A 217 9.50 16.94 38.10
C SER A 217 10.24 17.87 39.06
N GLY A 218 9.61 18.99 39.45
CA GLY A 218 10.28 20.14 40.09
C GLY A 218 11.10 19.80 41.34
N ASP A 219 10.51 19.12 42.32
CA ASP A 219 11.15 18.89 43.62
C ASP A 219 12.23 17.80 43.59
N SER A 220 12.10 16.80 42.72
CA SER A 220 13.05 15.68 42.59
C SER A 220 14.06 15.88 41.47
N GLN A 221 13.82 16.85 40.58
CA GLN A 221 14.52 16.99 39.30
C GLN A 221 14.52 15.67 38.49
N SER A 222 13.58 14.78 38.75
CA SER A 222 13.52 13.46 38.12
C SER A 222 12.93 13.56 36.73
N ALA A 223 13.57 12.91 35.75
CA ALA A 223 13.05 12.76 34.40
C ALA A 223 11.77 11.92 34.42
N ASN A 224 10.75 12.41 33.73
CA ASN A 224 9.49 11.70 33.53
C ASN A 224 9.57 10.84 32.26
N ARG A 225 8.91 9.68 32.29
CA ARG A 225 8.75 8.83 31.10
C ARG A 225 7.60 9.35 30.23
N SER A 226 7.68 9.12 28.92
CA SER A 226 6.54 9.26 28.02
C SER A 226 5.49 8.20 28.37
N GLN A 227 4.23 8.63 28.43
CA GLN A 227 3.08 7.76 28.71
C GLN A 227 2.19 7.54 27.48
N HIS A 228 2.47 8.27 26.39
CA HIS A 228 1.63 8.28 25.20
C HIS A 228 2.49 8.42 23.96
N HIS A 229 2.04 7.81 22.86
CA HIS A 229 2.66 7.95 21.55
C HIS A 229 1.59 8.11 20.47
N GLN A 230 2.01 8.65 19.33
CA GLN A 230 1.20 8.73 18.12
C GLN A 230 1.75 7.76 17.09
N VAL A 231 0.85 7.16 16.31
CA VAL A 231 1.20 6.29 15.18
C VAL A 231 0.65 6.94 13.92
N ILE A 232 1.51 7.18 12.94
CA ILE A 232 1.18 7.84 11.68
C ILE A 232 1.62 6.92 10.55
N SER A 233 0.73 6.60 9.60
CA SER A 233 1.11 5.84 8.40
C SER A 233 1.88 6.75 7.45
N ILE A 234 3.09 6.35 7.05
CA ILE A 234 3.92 7.16 6.14
C ILE A 234 3.27 7.30 4.76
N GLY A 235 2.47 6.31 4.35
CA GLY A 235 1.69 6.38 3.12
C GLY A 235 0.83 7.64 3.04
N GLU A 236 0.30 8.13 4.17
CA GLU A 236 -0.57 9.31 4.22
C GLU A 236 0.06 10.58 3.66
N TYR A 237 1.39 10.74 3.80
CA TYR A 237 2.10 11.89 3.25
C TYR A 237 2.04 11.96 1.72
N PHE A 238 1.93 10.80 1.06
CA PHE A 238 1.89 10.69 -0.39
C PHE A 238 0.48 10.77 -0.98
N TRP A 239 -0.55 10.61 -0.14
CA TRP A 239 -1.95 10.54 -0.60
C TRP A 239 -2.36 11.69 -1.52
N PRO A 240 -2.07 12.98 -1.23
CA PRO A 240 -2.52 14.07 -2.10
C PRO A 240 -2.03 13.97 -3.56
N ILE A 241 -0.81 13.45 -3.75
CA ILE A 241 -0.18 13.32 -5.07
C ILE A 241 -0.57 11.98 -5.70
N GLU A 242 -0.53 10.89 -4.94
CA GLU A 242 -0.83 9.56 -5.45
C GLU A 242 -2.30 9.37 -5.76
N ARG A 243 -3.21 10.01 -5.01
CA ARG A 243 -4.65 10.02 -5.32
C ARG A 243 -4.91 10.48 -6.76
N LEU A 244 -4.23 11.52 -7.24
CA LEU A 244 -4.40 12.01 -8.61
C LEU A 244 -3.95 10.97 -9.65
N ARG A 245 -2.87 10.23 -9.35
CA ARG A 245 -2.39 9.12 -10.20
C ARG A 245 -3.34 7.94 -10.17
N ILE A 246 -3.87 7.60 -9.00
CA ILE A 246 -4.87 6.54 -8.83
C ILE A 246 -6.13 6.89 -9.62
N VAL A 247 -6.64 8.12 -9.50
CA VAL A 247 -7.81 8.59 -10.27
C VAL A 247 -7.54 8.50 -11.77
N ALA A 248 -6.39 8.98 -12.24
CA ALA A 248 -6.03 8.92 -13.66
C ALA A 248 -5.95 7.47 -14.17
N ALA A 249 -5.26 6.58 -13.44
CA ALA A 249 -5.17 5.16 -13.78
C ALA A 249 -6.54 4.48 -13.76
N TRP A 250 -7.38 4.79 -12.77
CA TRP A 250 -8.75 4.26 -12.65
C TRP A 250 -9.60 4.68 -13.84
N GLN A 251 -9.61 5.97 -14.19
CA GLN A 251 -10.35 6.51 -15.35
C GLN A 251 -9.85 5.92 -16.68
N GLN A 252 -8.55 5.59 -16.76
CA GLN A 252 -7.94 4.89 -17.90
C GLN A 252 -8.15 3.36 -17.85
N GLY A 253 -8.93 2.84 -16.90
CA GLY A 253 -9.15 1.38 -16.76
C GLY A 253 -7.87 0.59 -16.47
N ASN A 254 -6.76 1.24 -16.11
CA ASN A 254 -5.52 0.60 -15.70
C ASN A 254 -5.58 0.25 -14.21
N PHE A 255 -6.45 -0.70 -13.87
CA PHE A 255 -6.70 -1.06 -12.48
C PHE A 255 -5.50 -1.73 -11.81
N SER A 256 -4.60 -2.36 -12.58
CA SER A 256 -3.33 -2.88 -12.06
C SER A 256 -2.43 -1.76 -11.55
N GLU A 257 -2.32 -0.66 -12.28
CA GLU A 257 -1.59 0.52 -11.83
C GLU A 257 -2.29 1.20 -10.65
N ALA A 258 -3.61 1.32 -10.67
CA ALA A 258 -4.36 1.85 -9.53
C ALA A 258 -4.12 1.03 -8.27
N ALA A 259 -4.12 -0.31 -8.36
CA ALA A 259 -3.82 -1.21 -7.26
C ALA A 259 -2.38 -1.02 -6.74
N LEU A 260 -1.40 -0.87 -7.63
CA LEU A 260 0.00 -0.62 -7.26
C LEU A 260 0.15 0.65 -6.40
N TRP A 261 -0.51 1.75 -6.80
CA TRP A 261 -0.48 2.99 -6.03
C TRP A 261 -1.28 2.89 -4.71
N LEU A 262 -2.43 2.22 -4.73
CA LEU A 262 -3.25 1.99 -3.53
C LEU A 262 -2.58 1.06 -2.50
N MET A 263 -1.56 0.30 -2.89
CA MET A 263 -0.84 -0.63 -2.02
C MET A 263 -0.24 0.06 -0.78
N ALA A 264 0.23 1.30 -0.93
CA ALA A 264 0.79 2.12 0.16
C ALA A 264 -0.27 2.72 1.11
N HIS A 265 -1.56 2.62 0.75
CA HIS A 265 -2.67 3.23 1.50
C HIS A 265 -3.69 2.18 1.95
N GLN A 266 -3.26 0.93 2.11
CA GLN A 266 -4.15 -0.18 2.48
C GLN A 266 -4.73 -0.05 3.89
N ASP A 267 -4.13 0.74 4.77
CA ASP A 267 -4.68 1.08 6.09
C ASP A 267 -6.03 1.80 5.98
N ARG A 268 -6.18 2.73 5.02
CA ARG A 268 -7.39 3.55 4.83
C ARG A 268 -8.24 3.11 3.65
N HIS A 269 -7.60 2.70 2.55
CA HIS A 269 -8.22 2.45 1.25
C HIS A 269 -8.16 0.97 0.84
N ARG A 270 -8.12 0.05 1.82
CA ARG A 270 -8.10 -1.41 1.57
C ARG A 270 -9.18 -1.90 0.62
N LEU A 271 -10.39 -1.36 0.75
CA LEU A 271 -11.53 -1.75 -0.07
C LEU A 271 -11.31 -1.38 -1.54
N LEU A 272 -10.77 -0.19 -1.79
CA LEU A 272 -10.44 0.29 -3.14
C LEU A 272 -9.27 -0.49 -3.73
N TYR A 273 -8.24 -0.77 -2.92
CA TYR A 273 -7.12 -1.62 -3.33
C TYR A 273 -7.62 -2.99 -3.82
N ARG A 274 -8.45 -3.66 -3.01
CA ARG A 274 -9.03 -4.96 -3.38
C ARG A 274 -9.94 -4.86 -4.59
N LEU A 275 -10.76 -3.81 -4.69
CA LEU A 275 -11.62 -3.63 -5.86
C LEU A 275 -10.80 -3.42 -7.14
N ALA A 276 -9.72 -2.64 -7.09
CA ALA A 276 -8.81 -2.46 -8.22
C ALA A 276 -8.21 -3.81 -8.68
N GLN A 277 -7.81 -4.67 -7.74
CA GLN A 277 -7.36 -6.02 -8.07
C GLN A 277 -8.45 -6.82 -8.78
N GLN A 278 -9.71 -6.76 -8.32
CA GLN A 278 -10.82 -7.44 -8.99
C GLN A 278 -11.06 -6.86 -10.40
N LEU A 279 -11.18 -5.54 -10.54
CA LEU A 279 -11.37 -4.89 -11.84
C LEU A 279 -10.20 -5.15 -12.81
N SER A 280 -8.99 -5.38 -12.31
CA SER A 280 -7.84 -5.78 -13.14
C SER A 280 -8.06 -7.14 -13.83
N LEU A 281 -8.76 -8.08 -13.18
CA LEU A 281 -9.15 -9.36 -13.80
C LEU A 281 -10.06 -9.09 -15.00
N ALA A 282 -11.02 -8.17 -14.87
CA ALA A 282 -11.90 -7.80 -15.98
C ALA A 282 -11.11 -7.16 -17.14
N ALA A 283 -10.21 -6.22 -16.85
CA ALA A 283 -9.37 -5.59 -17.87
C ALA A 283 -8.54 -6.62 -18.66
N ASN A 284 -8.09 -7.68 -17.97
CA ASN A 284 -7.35 -8.82 -18.51
C ASN A 284 -8.23 -9.95 -19.09
N TRP A 285 -9.54 -9.73 -19.28
CA TRP A 285 -10.50 -10.72 -19.81
C TRP A 285 -10.69 -11.98 -18.95
N GLN A 286 -10.32 -11.93 -17.68
CA GLN A 286 -10.50 -13.01 -16.71
C GLN A 286 -11.86 -12.88 -16.01
N ILE A 287 -12.92 -12.67 -16.79
CA ILE A 287 -14.29 -12.40 -16.29
C ILE A 287 -14.82 -13.59 -15.48
N GLU A 288 -14.52 -14.82 -15.89
CA GLU A 288 -14.94 -16.01 -15.13
C GLU A 288 -14.32 -16.03 -13.72
N ALA A 289 -13.03 -15.71 -13.59
CA ALA A 289 -12.32 -15.68 -12.32
C ALA A 289 -12.86 -14.58 -11.38
N LEU A 290 -13.21 -13.42 -11.94
CA LEU A 290 -13.79 -12.29 -11.21
C LEU A 290 -15.05 -12.67 -10.43
N PHE A 291 -15.95 -13.46 -11.04
CA PHE A 291 -17.26 -13.81 -10.46
C PHE A 291 -17.23 -15.05 -9.58
N GLN A 292 -16.07 -15.71 -9.42
CA GLN A 292 -15.91 -16.81 -8.47
C GLN A 292 -16.09 -16.34 -7.02
N PRO A 293 -16.42 -17.24 -6.07
CA PRO A 293 -16.55 -16.89 -4.65
C PRO A 293 -15.32 -16.19 -4.07
N GLN A 294 -14.13 -16.53 -4.56
CA GLN A 294 -12.85 -15.96 -4.14
C GLN A 294 -12.56 -14.57 -4.77
N GLY A 295 -13.34 -14.16 -5.78
CA GLY A 295 -13.23 -12.86 -6.44
C GLY A 295 -14.13 -11.81 -5.78
N LEU A 296 -15.08 -11.25 -6.54
CA LEU A 296 -16.04 -10.26 -6.03
C LEU A 296 -16.87 -10.77 -4.84
N GLY A 297 -17.12 -12.08 -4.75
CA GLY A 297 -17.85 -12.69 -3.65
C GLY A 297 -17.21 -12.39 -2.29
N GLN A 298 -15.90 -12.59 -2.16
CA GLN A 298 -15.15 -12.31 -0.92
C GLN A 298 -15.09 -10.81 -0.62
N TRP A 299 -14.95 -9.97 -1.65
CA TRP A 299 -14.95 -8.52 -1.48
C TRP A 299 -16.28 -8.00 -0.92
N LEU A 300 -17.42 -8.51 -1.42
CA LEU A 300 -18.77 -8.17 -0.95
C LEU A 300 -19.09 -8.67 0.47
N GLN A 301 -18.28 -9.58 1.01
CA GLN A 301 -18.42 -10.09 2.39
C GLN A 301 -17.53 -9.33 3.38
N ALA A 302 -16.68 -8.41 2.92
CA ALA A 302 -15.78 -7.67 3.80
C ALA A 302 -16.58 -6.78 4.77
N GLY A 303 -16.41 -7.00 6.08
CA GLY A 303 -17.09 -6.21 7.11
C GLY A 303 -16.85 -4.70 7.00
N SER A 304 -15.68 -4.30 6.50
CA SER A 304 -15.37 -2.89 6.21
C SER A 304 -16.24 -2.29 5.10
N LEU A 305 -16.71 -3.09 4.13
CA LEU A 305 -17.59 -2.60 3.06
C LEU A 305 -18.95 -2.16 3.61
N HIS A 306 -19.47 -2.90 4.59
CA HIS A 306 -20.74 -2.60 5.25
C HIS A 306 -20.72 -1.27 6.04
N GLN A 307 -19.54 -0.70 6.30
CA GLN A 307 -19.40 0.59 6.97
C GLN A 307 -19.54 1.78 6.01
N VAL A 308 -19.27 1.57 4.71
CA VAL A 308 -19.20 2.63 3.70
C VAL A 308 -20.25 2.51 2.60
N VAL A 309 -20.87 1.33 2.44
CA VAL A 309 -21.94 1.10 1.46
C VAL A 309 -23.22 0.64 2.18
N PRO A 310 -24.40 1.21 1.84
CA PRO A 310 -25.68 0.76 2.38
C PRO A 310 -25.91 -0.74 2.14
N ALA A 311 -26.46 -1.44 3.14
CA ALA A 311 -26.74 -2.87 3.06
C ALA A 311 -27.63 -3.26 1.86
N THR A 312 -28.57 -2.39 1.48
CA THR A 312 -29.42 -2.59 0.30
C THR A 312 -28.62 -2.64 -0.99
N GLN A 313 -27.63 -1.77 -1.16
CA GLN A 313 -26.77 -1.74 -2.34
C GLN A 313 -25.85 -2.96 -2.39
N ILE A 314 -25.30 -3.37 -1.25
CA ILE A 314 -24.47 -4.59 -1.16
C ILE A 314 -25.29 -5.83 -1.57
N GLU A 315 -26.55 -5.92 -1.14
CA GLU A 315 -27.41 -7.05 -1.49
C GLU A 315 -27.80 -7.05 -2.98
N ILE A 316 -28.01 -5.87 -3.58
CA ILE A 316 -28.19 -5.75 -5.04
C ILE A 316 -26.96 -6.29 -5.76
N TRP A 317 -25.75 -5.84 -5.39
CA TRP A 317 -24.52 -6.33 -6.02
C TRP A 317 -24.31 -7.82 -5.81
N ARG A 318 -24.61 -8.35 -4.63
CA ARG A 318 -24.51 -9.79 -4.33
C ARG A 318 -25.45 -10.61 -5.20
N THR A 319 -26.70 -10.17 -5.35
CA THR A 319 -27.68 -10.80 -6.22
C THR A 319 -27.22 -10.77 -7.69
N GLN A 320 -26.66 -9.65 -8.14
CA GLN A 320 -26.10 -9.52 -9.49
C GLN A 320 -24.89 -10.44 -9.70
N VAL A 321 -23.94 -10.51 -8.75
CA VAL A 321 -22.78 -11.43 -8.82
C VAL A 321 -23.26 -12.88 -8.97
N GLU A 322 -24.24 -13.30 -8.19
CA GLU A 322 -24.77 -14.67 -8.24
C GLU A 322 -25.46 -14.97 -9.58
N ALA A 323 -26.29 -14.03 -10.06
CA ALA A 323 -26.95 -14.15 -11.36
C ALA A 323 -25.94 -14.21 -12.53
N ILE A 324 -24.88 -13.40 -12.47
CA ILE A 324 -23.84 -13.37 -13.51
C ILE A 324 -22.99 -14.64 -13.44
N ARG A 325 -22.61 -15.12 -12.25
CA ARG A 325 -21.80 -16.35 -12.09
C ARG A 325 -22.40 -17.54 -12.83
N HIS A 326 -23.71 -17.69 -12.77
CA HIS A 326 -24.41 -18.83 -13.36
C HIS A 326 -24.91 -18.61 -14.80
N SER A 327 -24.56 -17.49 -15.43
CA SER A 327 -25.00 -17.13 -16.78
C SER A 327 -23.80 -16.73 -17.66
N PRO A 328 -23.26 -17.65 -18.48
CA PRO A 328 -22.20 -17.32 -19.44
C PRO A 328 -22.55 -16.13 -20.35
N PRO A 329 -23.81 -15.96 -20.79
CA PRO A 329 -24.20 -14.76 -21.52
C PRO A 329 -24.14 -13.48 -20.69
N ALA A 330 -24.50 -13.50 -19.40
CA ALA A 330 -24.36 -12.34 -18.51
C ALA A 330 -22.88 -12.01 -18.24
N GLN A 331 -22.01 -13.01 -18.11
CA GLN A 331 -20.56 -12.78 -18.03
C GLN A 331 -20.03 -12.13 -19.32
N THR A 332 -20.51 -12.58 -20.48
CA THR A 332 -20.14 -11.98 -21.77
C THR A 332 -20.65 -10.54 -21.86
N TRP A 333 -21.86 -10.26 -21.34
CA TRP A 333 -22.42 -8.91 -21.27
C TRP A 333 -21.54 -7.94 -20.50
N GLU A 334 -20.91 -8.36 -19.39
CA GLU A 334 -20.00 -7.52 -18.61
C GLU A 334 -18.76 -7.04 -19.41
N CYS A 335 -18.44 -7.65 -20.56
CA CYS A 335 -17.41 -7.15 -21.45
C CYS A 335 -17.80 -5.82 -22.14
N SER A 336 -19.08 -5.45 -22.15
CA SER A 336 -19.55 -4.15 -22.69
C SER A 336 -18.95 -2.96 -21.94
N PHE A 337 -18.67 -3.13 -20.64
CA PHE A 337 -17.96 -2.15 -19.82
C PHE A 337 -16.54 -1.88 -20.33
N LEU A 338 -15.84 -2.90 -20.83
CA LEU A 338 -14.48 -2.73 -21.38
C LEU A 338 -14.51 -1.96 -22.70
N VAL A 339 -15.58 -2.10 -23.49
CA VAL A 339 -15.80 -1.28 -24.69
C VAL A 339 -15.99 0.19 -24.30
N TYR A 340 -16.81 0.47 -23.27
CA TYR A 340 -17.00 1.82 -22.73
C TYR A 340 -15.66 2.47 -22.34
N LEU A 341 -14.83 1.77 -21.56
CA LEU A 341 -13.53 2.28 -21.13
C LEU A 341 -12.62 2.64 -22.31
N LEU A 342 -12.50 1.75 -23.30
CA LEU A 342 -11.63 1.96 -24.46
C LEU A 342 -12.12 3.11 -25.34
N LEU A 343 -13.44 3.27 -25.51
CA LEU A 343 -14.01 4.40 -26.23
C LEU A 343 -13.68 5.73 -25.55
N ARG A 344 -13.78 5.80 -24.21
CA ARG A 344 -13.41 7.00 -23.44
C ARG A 344 -11.93 7.34 -23.52
N GLN A 345 -11.07 6.34 -23.67
CA GLN A 345 -9.63 6.53 -23.85
C GLN A 345 -9.23 6.93 -25.28
N GLY A 346 -10.17 6.90 -26.22
CA GLY A 346 -9.88 7.11 -27.64
C GLY A 346 -9.18 5.90 -28.30
N ASN A 347 -9.16 4.73 -27.65
CA ASN A 347 -8.63 3.50 -28.23
C ASN A 347 -9.71 2.78 -29.06
N TYR A 348 -10.07 3.41 -30.18
CA TYR A 348 -11.21 3.02 -31.02
C TYR A 348 -11.03 1.65 -31.70
N THR A 349 -9.80 1.29 -32.07
CA THR A 349 -9.53 -0.01 -32.71
C THR A 349 -9.80 -1.15 -31.73
N ASP A 350 -9.25 -1.05 -30.51
CA ASP A 350 -9.47 -2.09 -29.51
C ASP A 350 -10.94 -2.10 -29.06
N ALA A 351 -11.55 -0.93 -28.85
CA ALA A 351 -12.97 -0.84 -28.50
C ALA A 351 -13.84 -1.60 -29.50
N PHE A 352 -13.61 -1.39 -30.80
CA PHE A 352 -14.31 -2.08 -31.87
C PHE A 352 -14.06 -3.58 -31.89
N MET A 353 -12.81 -4.00 -31.72
CA MET A 353 -12.47 -5.42 -31.66
C MET A 353 -13.14 -6.11 -30.47
N ARG A 354 -13.13 -5.48 -29.28
CA ARG A 354 -13.80 -5.98 -28.08
C ARG A 354 -15.31 -6.06 -28.29
N PHE A 355 -15.91 -5.04 -28.90
CA PHE A 355 -17.33 -5.03 -29.23
C PHE A 355 -17.70 -6.18 -30.18
N ALA A 356 -16.98 -6.32 -31.30
CA ALA A 356 -17.26 -7.36 -32.30
C ALA A 356 -17.10 -8.78 -31.72
N GLN A 357 -16.08 -8.99 -30.89
CA GLN A 357 -15.86 -10.26 -30.19
C GLN A 357 -16.97 -10.55 -29.16
N THR A 358 -17.42 -9.52 -28.43
CA THR A 358 -18.54 -9.65 -27.48
C THR A 358 -19.83 -10.01 -28.22
N LEU A 359 -20.11 -9.36 -29.34
CA LEU A 359 -21.25 -9.65 -30.20
C LEU A 359 -21.21 -11.08 -30.75
N GLU A 360 -20.07 -11.52 -31.30
CA GLU A 360 -19.88 -12.89 -31.80
C GLU A 360 -20.09 -13.93 -30.69
N ARG A 361 -19.54 -13.69 -29.49
CA ARG A 361 -19.69 -14.58 -28.33
C ARG A 361 -21.13 -14.68 -27.85
N LEU A 362 -21.87 -13.57 -27.79
CA LEU A 362 -23.29 -13.57 -27.43
C LEU A 362 -24.13 -14.35 -28.44
N LEU A 363 -23.89 -14.12 -29.74
CA LEU A 363 -24.56 -14.88 -30.80
C LEU A 363 -24.24 -16.37 -30.73
N TYR A 364 -22.99 -16.73 -30.47
CA TYR A 364 -22.58 -18.11 -30.28
C TYR A 364 -23.33 -18.78 -29.11
N LEU A 365 -23.36 -18.13 -27.94
CA LEU A 365 -24.05 -18.66 -26.78
C LEU A 365 -25.56 -18.80 -27.02
N ARG A 366 -26.17 -17.82 -27.69
CA ARG A 366 -27.58 -17.90 -28.08
C ARG A 366 -27.84 -19.02 -29.07
N SER A 367 -26.94 -19.22 -30.04
CA SER A 367 -27.06 -20.31 -31.01
C SER A 367 -27.03 -21.69 -30.36
N GLN A 368 -26.31 -21.84 -29.25
CA GLN A 368 -26.32 -23.07 -28.45
C GLN A 368 -27.62 -23.24 -27.69
N ALA A 369 -28.12 -22.18 -27.04
CA ALA A 369 -29.36 -22.21 -26.27
C ALA A 369 -30.59 -22.49 -27.14
N ASP A 370 -30.66 -21.83 -28.30
CA ASP A 370 -31.77 -21.91 -29.25
C ASP A 370 -31.58 -23.02 -30.30
N GLN A 371 -30.48 -23.80 -30.21
CA GLN A 371 -30.14 -24.91 -31.12
C GLN A 371 -30.20 -24.55 -32.62
N TRP A 372 -29.60 -23.43 -33.01
CA TRP A 372 -29.66 -22.92 -34.39
C TRP A 372 -29.01 -23.81 -35.45
N PHE A 373 -28.12 -24.72 -35.05
CA PHE A 373 -27.36 -25.58 -35.94
C PHE A 373 -27.58 -27.05 -35.60
N HIS A 374 -27.75 -27.87 -36.63
CA HIS A 374 -27.75 -29.33 -36.48
C HIS A 374 -26.30 -29.87 -36.51
N ALA A 375 -26.04 -30.98 -35.79
CA ALA A 375 -24.70 -31.56 -35.68
C ALA A 375 -24.04 -31.84 -37.05
N ASP A 376 -24.87 -32.22 -38.02
CA ASP A 376 -24.46 -32.62 -39.37
C ASP A 376 -24.01 -31.41 -40.22
N GLU A 377 -24.57 -30.22 -39.96
CA GLU A 377 -24.29 -28.99 -40.73
C GLU A 377 -22.89 -28.45 -40.46
N LEU A 378 -22.36 -28.69 -39.28
CA LEU A 378 -21.07 -28.14 -38.84
C LEU A 378 -19.91 -29.13 -38.97
N GLN A 379 -20.18 -30.41 -39.21
CA GLN A 379 -19.15 -31.46 -39.37
C GLN A 379 -18.08 -31.43 -38.26
N GLY A 380 -18.50 -31.18 -37.02
CA GLY A 380 -17.60 -31.09 -35.86
C GLY A 380 -16.82 -29.76 -35.73
N ARG A 381 -17.13 -28.74 -36.54
CA ARG A 381 -16.54 -27.39 -36.44
C ARG A 381 -17.45 -26.45 -35.63
N HIS A 382 -16.89 -25.34 -35.15
CA HIS A 382 -17.69 -24.26 -34.58
C HIS A 382 -18.21 -23.33 -35.70
N PRO A 383 -19.43 -22.78 -35.56
CA PRO A 383 -19.96 -21.82 -36.52
C PRO A 383 -19.12 -20.55 -36.53
N GLY A 384 -18.81 -20.03 -37.72
CA GLY A 384 -18.15 -18.73 -37.85
C GLY A 384 -19.11 -17.56 -37.69
N PHE A 385 -18.58 -16.35 -37.45
CA PHE A 385 -19.38 -15.14 -37.23
C PHE A 385 -20.47 -14.91 -38.30
N LYS A 386 -20.17 -15.18 -39.58
CA LYS A 386 -21.16 -15.05 -40.67
C LYS A 386 -22.37 -15.96 -40.46
N GLN A 387 -22.12 -17.24 -40.18
CA GLN A 387 -23.16 -18.25 -39.98
C GLN A 387 -24.03 -17.92 -38.76
N LEU A 388 -23.40 -17.40 -37.69
CA LEU A 388 -24.10 -16.93 -36.49
C LEU A 388 -25.05 -15.77 -36.81
N ILE A 389 -24.61 -14.78 -37.58
CA ILE A 389 -25.45 -13.66 -38.02
C ILE A 389 -26.62 -14.18 -38.87
N ASP A 390 -26.34 -15.02 -39.87
CA ASP A 390 -27.35 -15.53 -40.80
C ASP A 390 -28.47 -16.28 -40.06
N ARG A 391 -28.09 -17.19 -39.15
CA ARG A 391 -29.06 -17.96 -38.35
C ARG A 391 -29.85 -17.09 -37.39
N TRP A 392 -29.22 -16.07 -36.79
CA TRP A 392 -29.93 -15.15 -35.91
C TRP A 392 -31.05 -14.43 -36.63
N PHE A 393 -30.78 -13.82 -37.80
CA PHE A 393 -31.83 -13.13 -38.56
C PHE A 393 -32.92 -14.07 -39.09
N GLN A 394 -32.56 -15.29 -39.50
CA GLN A 394 -33.53 -16.33 -39.85
C GLN A 394 -34.43 -16.67 -38.66
N SER A 395 -33.86 -16.82 -37.46
CA SER A 395 -34.62 -17.11 -36.22
C SER A 395 -35.59 -15.99 -35.84
N GLN A 396 -35.28 -14.74 -36.20
CA GLN A 396 -36.14 -13.58 -35.94
C GLN A 396 -37.22 -13.37 -37.02
N GLY A 397 -37.30 -14.24 -38.04
CA GLY A 397 -38.25 -14.09 -39.15
C GLY A 397 -38.04 -12.79 -39.95
N THR A 398 -36.85 -12.20 -39.88
CA THR A 398 -36.55 -10.92 -40.50
C THR A 398 -36.13 -11.13 -41.96
N PRO A 399 -36.61 -10.33 -42.92
CA PRO A 399 -36.21 -10.47 -44.32
C PRO A 399 -34.70 -10.31 -44.50
N LEU A 400 -34.11 -11.22 -45.27
CA LEU A 400 -32.70 -11.18 -45.66
C LEU A 400 -32.60 -10.93 -47.18
N PRO A 401 -31.88 -9.89 -47.64
CA PRO A 401 -31.14 -8.86 -46.90
C PRO A 401 -32.02 -7.68 -46.42
N GLY A 402 -31.54 -6.92 -45.44
CA GLY A 402 -32.19 -5.71 -44.93
C GLY A 402 -31.22 -4.80 -44.15
N PRO A 403 -31.58 -3.53 -43.86
CA PRO A 403 -30.64 -2.54 -43.31
C PRO A 403 -29.92 -2.95 -42.03
N HIS A 404 -30.62 -3.66 -41.13
CA HIS A 404 -30.05 -4.13 -39.86
C HIS A 404 -29.07 -5.30 -40.08
N TYR A 405 -29.40 -6.21 -40.99
CA TYR A 405 -28.50 -7.29 -41.40
C TYR A 405 -27.23 -6.75 -42.07
N ASP A 406 -27.39 -5.78 -42.97
CA ASP A 406 -26.26 -5.15 -43.67
C ASP A 406 -25.31 -4.45 -42.69
N GLN A 407 -25.85 -3.85 -41.63
CA GLN A 407 -25.07 -3.22 -40.57
C GLN A 407 -24.22 -4.26 -39.81
N VAL A 408 -24.83 -5.36 -39.36
CA VAL A 408 -24.14 -6.41 -38.60
C VAL A 408 -23.12 -7.15 -39.48
N ASP A 409 -23.44 -7.41 -40.75
CA ASP A 409 -22.48 -7.99 -41.69
C ASP A 409 -21.31 -7.03 -42.00
N ARG A 410 -21.58 -5.71 -42.06
CA ARG A 410 -20.52 -4.70 -42.20
C ARG A 410 -19.59 -4.70 -40.99
N ILE A 411 -20.10 -4.84 -39.77
CA ILE A 411 -19.28 -4.99 -38.56
C ILE A 411 -18.35 -6.21 -38.68
N ARG A 412 -18.89 -7.38 -39.07
CA ARG A 412 -18.08 -8.59 -39.31
C ARG A 412 -16.98 -8.35 -40.34
N ASN A 413 -17.33 -7.75 -41.49
CA ASN A 413 -16.36 -7.48 -42.56
C ASN A 413 -15.26 -6.51 -42.09
N THR A 414 -15.63 -5.45 -41.37
CA THR A 414 -14.68 -4.49 -40.81
C THR A 414 -13.78 -5.16 -39.78
N ARG A 415 -14.31 -6.01 -38.88
CA ARG A 415 -13.50 -6.81 -37.94
C ARG A 415 -12.46 -7.65 -38.67
N ASN A 416 -12.85 -8.32 -39.76
CA ASN A 416 -11.92 -9.11 -40.55
C ASN A 416 -10.85 -8.26 -41.24
N GLN A 417 -11.19 -7.05 -41.70
CA GLN A 417 -10.20 -6.11 -42.24
C GLN A 417 -9.22 -5.64 -41.16
N VAL A 418 -9.70 -5.27 -39.97
CA VAL A 418 -8.84 -4.87 -38.84
C VAL A 418 -7.85 -6.00 -38.51
N VAL A 419 -8.33 -7.24 -38.38
CA VAL A 419 -7.50 -8.40 -38.03
C VAL A 419 -6.52 -8.79 -39.15
N HIS A 420 -6.99 -8.91 -40.39
CA HIS A 420 -6.17 -9.47 -41.48
C HIS A 420 -5.33 -8.43 -42.22
N GLN A 421 -5.68 -7.14 -42.11
CA GLN A 421 -5.01 -6.06 -42.83
C GLN A 421 -4.37 -5.03 -41.87
N ALA A 422 -4.42 -5.27 -40.55
CA ALA A 422 -3.93 -4.35 -39.52
C ALA A 422 -4.47 -2.91 -39.68
N LYS A 423 -5.71 -2.79 -40.16
CA LYS A 423 -6.35 -1.48 -40.37
C LYS A 423 -6.75 -0.89 -39.03
N ALA A 424 -6.22 0.28 -38.69
CA ALA A 424 -6.68 1.04 -37.53
C ALA A 424 -8.09 1.62 -37.76
N MET A 425 -8.87 1.72 -36.69
CA MET A 425 -10.17 2.38 -36.66
C MET A 425 -10.05 3.74 -36.00
N THR A 426 -10.64 4.75 -36.61
CA THR A 426 -10.87 6.08 -36.01
C THR A 426 -12.30 6.19 -35.48
N LEU A 427 -12.60 7.24 -34.70
CA LEU A 427 -13.98 7.55 -34.29
C LEU A 427 -14.92 7.68 -35.51
N ASP A 428 -14.47 8.37 -36.57
CA ASP A 428 -15.24 8.55 -37.79
C ASP A 428 -15.55 7.21 -38.48
N ASP A 429 -14.58 6.30 -38.52
CA ASP A 429 -14.81 4.96 -39.07
C ASP A 429 -15.86 4.19 -38.29
N LEU A 430 -15.86 4.31 -36.95
CA LEU A 430 -16.90 3.71 -36.11
C LEU A 430 -18.26 4.36 -36.31
N CYS A 431 -18.33 5.69 -36.37
CA CYS A 431 -19.58 6.41 -36.65
C CYS A 431 -20.18 6.00 -38.00
N ARG A 432 -19.36 5.71 -39.03
CA ARG A 432 -19.86 5.20 -40.32
C ARG A 432 -20.48 3.80 -40.26
N LEU A 433 -20.17 3.01 -39.23
CA LEU A 433 -20.83 1.73 -38.98
C LEU A 433 -22.23 1.91 -38.35
N TRP A 434 -22.53 3.09 -37.81
CA TRP A 434 -23.84 3.45 -37.25
C TRP A 434 -24.39 4.71 -37.95
N PRO A 435 -25.13 4.56 -39.06
CA PRO A 435 -25.63 5.71 -39.84
C PRO A 435 -26.48 6.70 -39.02
N SER A 436 -27.13 6.24 -37.96
CA SER A 436 -27.91 7.06 -37.03
C SER A 436 -27.08 7.92 -36.08
N THR A 437 -25.75 7.73 -36.03
CA THR A 437 -24.85 8.37 -35.06
C THR A 437 -23.77 9.23 -35.76
N ALA A 438 -24.04 9.73 -36.96
CA ALA A 438 -23.08 10.37 -37.87
C ALA A 438 -22.36 11.65 -37.37
N SER A 439 -22.52 12.08 -36.11
CA SER A 439 -21.75 13.17 -35.47
C SER A 439 -21.56 12.99 -33.95
N THR A 440 -21.38 11.76 -33.48
CA THR A 440 -21.56 11.44 -32.05
C THR A 440 -20.28 11.39 -31.23
N THR A 441 -20.42 11.64 -29.92
CA THR A 441 -19.37 11.45 -28.92
C THR A 441 -19.13 9.95 -28.65
N ALA A 442 -18.03 9.63 -27.96
CA ALA A 442 -17.71 8.26 -27.55
C ALA A 442 -18.86 7.59 -26.76
N GLU A 443 -19.58 8.36 -25.95
CA GLU A 443 -20.70 7.88 -25.13
C GLU A 443 -21.92 7.51 -25.99
N ALA A 444 -22.25 8.32 -27.00
CA ALA A 444 -23.36 8.02 -27.89
C ALA A 444 -23.06 6.81 -28.80
N LEU A 445 -21.79 6.64 -29.21
CA LEU A 445 -21.35 5.44 -29.91
C LEU A 445 -21.40 4.21 -28.99
N HIS A 446 -20.97 4.33 -27.74
CA HIS A 446 -21.09 3.25 -26.74
C HIS A 446 -22.54 2.82 -26.55
N GLY A 447 -23.48 3.76 -26.38
CA GLY A 447 -24.90 3.45 -26.28
C GLY A 447 -25.47 2.75 -27.52
N ALA A 448 -25.01 3.12 -28.72
CA ALA A 448 -25.43 2.45 -29.96
C ALA A 448 -24.87 1.03 -30.08
N MET A 449 -23.63 0.80 -29.63
CA MET A 449 -23.03 -0.53 -29.53
C MET A 449 -23.78 -1.39 -28.49
N GLU A 450 -24.02 -0.84 -27.31
CA GLU A 450 -24.75 -1.51 -26.22
C GLU A 450 -26.17 -1.89 -26.64
N HIS A 451 -26.88 -0.99 -27.35
CA HIS A 451 -28.19 -1.26 -27.91
C HIS A 451 -28.18 -2.46 -28.87
N MET A 452 -27.17 -2.57 -29.73
CA MET A 452 -27.02 -3.73 -30.63
C MET A 452 -26.76 -5.02 -29.85
N LEU A 453 -25.91 -4.99 -28.81
CA LEU A 453 -25.69 -6.16 -27.96
C LEU A 453 -26.98 -6.60 -27.26
N HIS A 454 -27.80 -5.66 -26.77
CA HIS A 454 -29.09 -5.95 -26.15
C HIS A 454 -30.07 -6.65 -27.10
N GLN A 455 -30.19 -6.15 -28.34
CA GLN A 455 -31.06 -6.75 -29.35
C GLN A 455 -30.71 -8.23 -29.61
N MET A 456 -29.41 -8.55 -29.54
CA MET A 456 -28.89 -9.89 -29.84
C MET A 456 -29.02 -10.84 -28.65
N TYR A 457 -28.97 -10.33 -27.42
CA TYR A 457 -28.96 -11.13 -26.20
C TYR A 457 -30.36 -11.48 -25.65
N ALA A 458 -31.41 -10.70 -25.98
CA ALA A 458 -32.82 -10.96 -25.64
C ALA A 458 -33.19 -11.16 -24.15
N SER A 459 -32.23 -11.15 -23.21
CA SER A 459 -32.52 -11.17 -21.77
C SER A 459 -32.45 -9.76 -21.18
N SER A 460 -33.22 -9.52 -20.13
CA SER A 460 -33.23 -8.30 -19.32
C SER A 460 -31.91 -8.15 -18.54
N SER A 461 -30.79 -7.95 -19.23
CA SER A 461 -29.57 -7.51 -18.56
C SER A 461 -29.83 -6.11 -18.01
N GLY A 462 -29.79 -6.00 -16.68
CA GLY A 462 -29.66 -4.70 -16.03
C GLY A 462 -28.35 -4.00 -16.42
N PRO A 463 -28.11 -2.79 -15.89
CA PRO A 463 -26.84 -2.10 -16.09
C PRO A 463 -25.67 -3.00 -15.64
N SER A 464 -24.54 -2.93 -16.36
CA SER A 464 -23.33 -3.69 -16.04
C SER A 464 -22.92 -3.48 -14.58
N LEU A 465 -22.74 -4.58 -13.85
CA LEU A 465 -22.25 -4.54 -12.47
C LEU A 465 -20.84 -3.95 -12.43
N LEU A 466 -19.98 -4.29 -13.41
CA LEU A 466 -18.64 -3.73 -13.50
C LEU A 466 -18.65 -2.20 -13.63
N HIS A 467 -19.57 -1.65 -14.43
CA HIS A 467 -19.73 -0.20 -14.54
C HIS A 467 -20.12 0.41 -13.19
N ALA A 468 -21.11 -0.18 -12.49
CA ALA A 468 -21.53 0.31 -11.18
C ALA A 468 -20.40 0.27 -10.13
N LEU A 469 -19.59 -0.79 -10.12
CA LEU A 469 -18.43 -0.92 -9.23
C LEU A 469 -17.31 0.07 -9.59
N TYR A 470 -17.09 0.28 -10.89
CA TYR A 470 -16.16 1.30 -11.39
C TYR A 470 -16.53 2.70 -10.92
N ASP A 471 -17.80 3.08 -11.08
CA ASP A 471 -18.31 4.40 -10.68
C ASP A 471 -18.26 4.57 -9.16
N TRP A 472 -18.63 3.52 -8.41
CA TRP A 472 -18.49 3.54 -6.96
C TRP A 472 -17.02 3.77 -6.56
N GLY A 473 -16.08 3.00 -7.11
CA GLY A 473 -14.67 3.14 -6.79
C GLY A 473 -14.13 4.53 -7.13
N LEU A 474 -14.52 5.09 -8.28
CA LEU A 474 -14.16 6.45 -8.67
C LEU A 474 -14.75 7.51 -7.72
N SER A 475 -16.00 7.32 -7.26
CA SER A 475 -16.64 8.24 -6.30
C SER A 475 -15.96 8.29 -4.93
N GLN A 476 -15.24 7.23 -4.55
CA GLN A 476 -14.49 7.20 -3.29
C GLN A 476 -13.11 7.85 -3.41
N LEU A 477 -12.64 8.08 -4.64
CA LEU A 477 -11.33 8.68 -4.93
C LEU A 477 -11.40 10.20 -5.19
N ILE A 478 -12.57 10.70 -5.59
CA ILE A 478 -12.86 12.12 -5.86
C ILE A 478 -13.46 12.75 -4.61
#